data_AF-A0A1F1Z4I9-F1
#
_entry.id   AF-A0A1F1Z4I9-F1
#
_cell.length_a   1.000
_cell.length_b   1.000
_cell.length_c   1.000
_cell.angle_alpha   90.00
_cell.angle_beta   90.00
_cell.angle_gamma   90.00
#
_symmetry.space_group_name_H-M   'P 1'
#
loop_
_entity.id
_entity.type
_entity.pdbx_description
1 polymer ?
#
loop_
_entity_poly.entity_id
_entity_poly.type
_entity_poly.pdbx_seq_one_letter_code
_entity_poly.pdbx_strand_id
1 'polypeptide(L)'
;MNREDWMMAHYNLYDSLRLDRAKDAAALAQEIDQRIQAGSTRNPGGLEELQVARAVLGDPYRRSAYDQRLNDPNAPAMTPDSLRQLAHTNLGGGNASGMTSGNASGMDAGMTAEKPAEAAPLTGRPYQYGPSRQTSSLPQQHHSTEPIPKVEEGQESDKKKRTVWPIAAAAVALVALVGGGLWWFAGQGTGPNATQGTAWEQPYAMVAEDFPNIIAANDGGRGIDGLPCTAREYGNDETAKIRCVDDKVGITVIQYDTEAAREAAIPPSESVEHYGNEVCEFTSAKIPGQDTETYYMAPNSHWSNYLILVNGDSAANLRMRLPIC
;
A
#
# COMPACT_ATOMS: atom_id res chain seq x y z
N MET A 1 -4.73 5.89 -28.37
CA MET A 1 -4.15 5.25 -27.18
C MET A 1 -5.25 5.15 -26.15
N ASN A 2 -5.69 3.93 -25.84
CA ASN A 2 -6.83 3.67 -24.98
C ASN A 2 -6.39 3.54 -23.53
N ARG A 3 -7.32 3.83 -22.61
CA ARG A 3 -7.17 3.86 -21.15
C ARG A 3 -6.72 2.54 -20.50
N GLU A 4 -6.58 1.47 -21.28
CA GLU A 4 -6.33 0.12 -20.80
C GLU A 4 -4.84 -0.30 -20.93
N ASP A 5 -4.03 0.44 -21.70
CA ASP A 5 -2.61 0.12 -21.91
C ASP A 5 -1.72 0.49 -20.69
N TRP A 6 -2.23 1.24 -19.71
CA TRP A 6 -1.45 1.77 -18.57
C TRP A 6 -1.64 1.00 -17.25
N MET A 7 -2.41 -0.09 -17.22
CA MET A 7 -2.64 -0.87 -16.00
C MET A 7 -1.61 -2.00 -15.76
N MET A 8 -0.47 -2.01 -16.46
CA MET A 8 0.39 -3.19 -16.59
C MET A 8 1.66 -3.21 -15.72
N ALA A 9 1.80 -2.31 -14.74
CA ALA A 9 2.90 -2.40 -13.79
C ALA A 9 2.78 -3.67 -12.91
N HIS A 10 3.83 -4.47 -12.84
CA HIS A 10 3.86 -5.64 -11.95
C HIS A 10 4.13 -5.20 -10.51
N TYR A 11 3.24 -5.54 -9.57
CA TYR A 11 3.49 -5.38 -8.15
C TYR A 11 4.65 -6.29 -7.71
N ASN A 12 5.74 -5.66 -7.29
CA ASN A 12 6.97 -6.33 -6.91
C ASN A 12 7.07 -6.51 -5.39
N LEU A 13 6.86 -7.74 -4.91
CA LEU A 13 6.96 -8.14 -3.50
C LEU A 13 8.39 -8.01 -2.97
N TYR A 14 9.41 -8.13 -3.82
CA TYR A 14 10.79 -7.91 -3.40
C TYR A 14 11.03 -6.44 -3.07
N ASP A 15 10.57 -5.53 -3.93
CA ASP A 15 10.76 -4.09 -3.73
C ASP A 15 9.90 -3.61 -2.56
N SER A 16 8.62 -3.99 -2.54
CA SER A 16 7.65 -3.61 -1.50
C SER A 16 8.07 -4.04 -0.10
N LEU A 17 8.64 -5.24 0.02
CA LEU A 17 9.15 -5.77 1.30
C LEU A 17 10.64 -5.52 1.50
N ARG A 18 11.35 -4.86 0.58
CA ARG A 18 12.81 -4.70 0.60
C ARG A 18 13.53 -6.04 0.86
N LEU A 19 13.15 -7.07 0.11
CA LEU A 19 13.73 -8.42 0.18
C LEU A 19 14.76 -8.62 -0.92
N ASP A 20 15.82 -9.35 -0.60
CA ASP A 20 16.83 -9.73 -1.58
C ASP A 20 16.34 -10.91 -2.45
N ARG A 21 16.03 -10.62 -3.72
CA ARG A 21 15.59 -11.60 -4.73
C ARG A 21 16.62 -12.72 -4.97
N ALA A 22 17.90 -12.55 -4.61
CA ALA A 22 18.91 -13.58 -4.78
C ALA A 22 18.82 -14.71 -3.74
N LYS A 23 18.14 -14.50 -2.60
CA LYS A 23 17.94 -15.54 -1.59
C LYS A 23 17.05 -16.66 -2.11
N ASP A 24 17.19 -17.88 -1.58
CA ASP A 24 16.28 -18.98 -1.89
C ASP A 24 14.91 -18.83 -1.19
N ALA A 25 13.93 -19.67 -1.58
CA ALA A 25 12.56 -19.57 -1.07
C ALA A 25 12.48 -19.83 0.45
N ALA A 26 13.32 -20.71 1.00
CA ALA A 26 13.33 -21.02 2.42
C ALA A 26 13.89 -19.86 3.25
N ALA A 27 14.94 -19.20 2.76
CA ALA A 27 15.52 -18.03 3.38
C ALA A 27 14.55 -16.83 3.35
N LEU A 28 13.87 -16.58 2.23
CA LEU A 28 12.83 -15.55 2.13
C LEU A 28 11.65 -15.85 3.06
N ALA A 29 11.20 -17.11 3.11
CA ALA A 29 10.17 -17.55 4.05
C ALA A 29 10.51 -17.24 5.50
N GLN A 30 11.73 -17.58 5.94
CA GLN A 30 12.18 -17.32 7.30
C GLN A 30 12.23 -15.83 7.63
N GLU A 31 12.73 -15.00 6.71
CA GLU A 31 12.77 -13.55 6.91
C GLU A 31 11.37 -12.96 7.05
N ILE A 32 10.42 -13.39 6.22
CA ILE A 32 9.03 -12.94 6.29
C ILE A 32 8.35 -13.43 7.57
N ASP A 33 8.58 -14.70 7.97
CA ASP A 33 8.03 -15.27 9.21
C ASP A 33 8.52 -14.49 10.44
N GLN A 34 9.79 -14.07 10.48
CA GLN A 34 10.33 -13.23 11.55
C GLN A 34 9.62 -11.87 11.62
N ARG A 35 9.36 -11.23 10.47
CA ARG A 35 8.65 -9.94 10.42
C ARG A 35 7.20 -10.08 10.90
N ILE A 36 6.51 -11.15 10.51
CA ILE A 36 5.15 -11.46 10.99
C ILE A 36 5.15 -11.65 12.51
N GLN A 37 6.09 -12.43 13.06
CA GLN A 37 6.17 -12.69 14.51
C GLN A 37 6.54 -11.42 15.30
N ALA A 38 7.39 -10.56 14.74
CA ALA A 38 7.77 -9.29 15.35
C ALA A 38 6.69 -8.20 15.23
N GLY A 39 5.61 -8.43 14.46
CA GLY A 39 4.59 -7.42 14.17
C GLY A 39 5.11 -6.25 13.33
N SER A 40 6.17 -6.46 12.54
CA SER A 40 6.79 -5.42 11.71
C SER A 40 6.06 -5.28 10.38
N THR A 41 4.91 -4.61 10.38
CA THR A 41 3.98 -4.48 9.24
C THR A 41 4.11 -3.14 8.49
N ARG A 42 5.31 -2.57 8.41
CA ARG A 42 5.55 -1.24 7.80
C ARG A 42 5.50 -1.23 6.27
N ASN A 43 5.29 -2.38 5.65
CA ASN A 43 5.12 -2.52 4.22
C ASN A 43 3.74 -2.01 3.77
N PRO A 44 3.58 -1.56 2.51
CA PRO A 44 2.36 -0.88 2.07
C PRO A 44 1.06 -1.66 2.30
N GLY A 45 1.08 -2.98 2.14
CA GLY A 45 -0.07 -3.86 2.41
C GLY A 45 -0.13 -4.46 3.81
N GLY A 46 0.70 -3.99 4.75
CA GLY A 46 0.72 -4.42 6.14
C GLY A 46 0.85 -5.94 6.34
N LEU A 47 0.15 -6.49 7.34
CA LEU A 47 0.20 -7.92 7.65
C LEU A 47 -0.31 -8.80 6.50
N GLU A 48 -1.33 -8.35 5.76
CA GLU A 48 -1.89 -9.14 4.66
C GLU A 48 -0.86 -9.38 3.55
N GLU A 49 -0.13 -8.33 3.16
CA GLU A 49 0.93 -8.48 2.17
C GLU A 49 2.06 -9.39 2.66
N LEU A 50 2.45 -9.34 3.94
CA LEU A 50 3.43 -10.28 4.49
C LEU A 50 2.95 -11.73 4.38
N GLN A 51 1.66 -11.99 4.64
CA GLN A 51 1.09 -13.33 4.50
C GLN A 51 1.05 -13.80 3.04
N VAL A 52 0.68 -12.91 2.11
CA VAL A 52 0.69 -13.18 0.67
C VAL A 52 2.11 -13.46 0.19
N ALA A 53 3.09 -12.63 0.59
CA ALA A 53 4.48 -12.81 0.24
C ALA A 53 5.05 -14.11 0.81
N ARG A 54 4.70 -14.45 2.05
CA ARG A 54 5.12 -15.71 2.67
C ARG A 54 4.64 -16.93 1.88
N ALA A 55 3.41 -16.87 1.39
CA ALA A 55 2.79 -17.91 0.59
C ALA A 55 3.41 -18.00 -0.81
N VAL A 56 3.65 -16.86 -1.47
CA VAL A 56 4.20 -16.82 -2.84
C VAL A 56 5.70 -17.08 -2.86
N LEU A 57 6.49 -16.29 -2.13
CA LEU A 57 7.95 -16.32 -2.17
C LEU A 57 8.55 -17.47 -1.36
N GLY A 58 7.82 -17.97 -0.36
CA GLY A 58 8.25 -19.08 0.48
C GLY A 58 8.05 -20.47 -0.12
N ASP A 59 7.42 -20.56 -1.29
CA ASP A 59 7.15 -21.79 -2.03
C ASP A 59 7.91 -21.75 -3.36
N PRO A 60 8.81 -22.72 -3.65
CA PRO A 60 9.64 -22.67 -4.85
C PRO A 60 8.85 -22.62 -6.17
N TYR A 61 7.69 -23.29 -6.24
CA TYR A 61 6.89 -23.35 -7.47
C TYR A 61 6.10 -22.06 -7.69
N ARG A 62 5.42 -21.56 -6.64
CA ARG A 62 4.72 -20.27 -6.72
C ARG A 62 5.68 -19.11 -6.94
N ARG A 63 6.84 -19.13 -6.29
CA ARG A 63 7.90 -18.15 -6.54
C ARG A 63 8.38 -18.20 -7.98
N SER A 64 8.64 -19.38 -8.54
CA SER A 64 9.05 -19.50 -9.95
C SER A 64 8.01 -18.90 -10.90
N ALA A 65 6.71 -19.16 -10.67
CA ALA A 65 5.63 -18.59 -11.47
C ALA A 65 5.54 -17.06 -11.31
N TYR A 66 5.72 -16.58 -10.08
CA TYR A 66 5.80 -15.15 -9.77
C TYR A 66 6.96 -14.46 -10.50
N ASP A 67 8.17 -15.01 -10.36
CA ASP A 67 9.40 -14.49 -10.95
C ASP A 67 9.35 -14.49 -12.48
N GLN A 68 8.78 -15.53 -13.09
CA GLN A 68 8.59 -15.60 -14.54
C GLN A 68 7.68 -14.46 -15.03
N ARG A 69 6.57 -14.22 -14.33
CA ARG A 69 5.62 -13.17 -14.70
C ARG A 69 6.19 -11.78 -14.48
N LEU A 70 6.99 -11.57 -13.42
CA LEU A 70 7.68 -10.30 -13.18
C LEU A 70 8.72 -9.96 -14.27
N ASN A 71 9.29 -10.98 -14.92
CA ASN A 71 10.30 -10.79 -15.97
C ASN A 71 9.71 -10.72 -17.40
N ASP A 72 8.40 -10.94 -17.58
CA ASP A 72 7.75 -10.91 -18.89
C ASP A 72 6.97 -9.60 -19.07
N PRO A 73 7.47 -8.63 -19.86
CA PRO A 73 6.83 -7.33 -20.05
C PRO A 73 5.47 -7.43 -20.76
N ASN A 74 5.14 -8.57 -21.38
CA ASN A 74 3.85 -8.77 -22.04
C ASN A 74 2.88 -9.59 -21.19
N ALA A 75 3.30 -10.04 -20.00
CA ALA A 75 2.42 -10.79 -19.13
C ALA A 75 1.36 -9.88 -18.50
N PRO A 76 0.17 -10.40 -18.13
CA PRO A 76 -0.84 -9.61 -17.44
C PRO A 76 -0.27 -8.95 -16.18
N ALA A 77 -0.66 -7.71 -15.89
CA ALA A 77 -0.25 -6.95 -14.71
C ALA A 77 -0.27 -7.80 -13.43
N MET A 78 0.79 -7.73 -12.62
CA MET A 78 0.80 -8.43 -11.34
C MET A 78 0.09 -7.56 -10.31
N THR A 79 -1.23 -7.65 -10.21
CA THR A 79 -2.01 -6.89 -9.22
C THR A 79 -2.00 -7.57 -7.85
N PRO A 80 -2.30 -6.85 -6.75
CA PRO A 80 -2.52 -7.44 -5.43
C PRO A 80 -3.53 -8.60 -5.44
N ASP A 81 -4.58 -8.50 -6.26
CA ASP A 81 -5.58 -9.57 -6.43
C ASP A 81 -4.96 -10.82 -7.08
N SER A 82 -4.16 -10.63 -8.12
CA SER A 82 -3.49 -11.74 -8.80
C SER A 82 -2.44 -12.42 -7.90
N LEU A 83 -1.81 -11.66 -7.00
CA LEU A 83 -0.90 -12.17 -5.97
C LEU A 83 -1.62 -13.03 -4.94
N ARG A 84 -2.80 -12.59 -4.46
CA ARG A 84 -3.65 -13.39 -3.56
C ARG A 84 -4.11 -14.67 -4.24
N GLN A 85 -4.49 -14.60 -5.51
CA GLN A 85 -4.84 -15.80 -6.28
C GLN A 85 -3.65 -16.77 -6.39
N LEU A 86 -2.46 -16.26 -6.72
CA LEU A 86 -1.24 -17.06 -6.80
C LEU A 86 -0.90 -17.70 -5.44
N ALA A 87 -1.07 -16.96 -4.34
CA ALA A 87 -0.87 -17.45 -2.97
C ALA A 87 -1.76 -18.66 -2.64
N HIS A 88 -2.94 -18.78 -3.25
CA HIS A 88 -3.86 -19.92 -3.05
C HIS A 88 -3.75 -21.00 -4.12
N THR A 89 -2.91 -20.82 -5.14
CA THR A 89 -2.78 -21.80 -6.23
C THR A 89 -1.85 -22.94 -5.83
N ASN A 90 -2.33 -24.18 -5.94
CA ASN A 90 -1.52 -25.37 -5.75
C ASN A 90 -0.71 -25.66 -7.02
N LEU A 91 0.56 -25.25 -7.05
CA LEU A 91 1.47 -25.48 -8.18
C LEU A 91 2.47 -26.64 -7.96
N GLY A 92 2.44 -27.32 -6.80
CA GLY A 92 3.26 -28.52 -6.61
C GLY A 92 2.97 -29.29 -5.32
N GLY A 93 2.35 -30.48 -5.45
CA GLY A 93 2.26 -31.47 -4.36
C GLY A 93 1.22 -32.61 -4.44
N GLY A 94 0.99 -33.27 -5.58
CA GLY A 94 0.27 -34.58 -5.67
C GLY A 94 -0.27 -34.87 -7.08
N ASN A 95 -0.04 -35.98 -7.80
CA ASN A 95 0.39 -37.34 -7.47
C ASN A 95 1.56 -37.80 -8.38
N ALA A 96 2.66 -38.25 -7.78
CA ALA A 96 3.57 -39.19 -8.41
C ALA A 96 3.21 -40.60 -7.92
N SER A 97 2.22 -41.22 -8.57
CA SER A 97 1.93 -42.65 -8.40
C SER A 97 1.87 -43.30 -9.77
N GLY A 98 2.95 -44.05 -10.08
CA GLY A 98 2.95 -45.13 -11.05
C GLY A 98 3.07 -44.72 -12.51
N MET A 99 4.30 -44.74 -13.04
CA MET A 99 4.53 -45.59 -14.22
C MET A 99 5.99 -46.02 -14.24
N THR A 100 6.20 -47.28 -13.83
CA THR A 100 7.46 -48.00 -13.96
C THR A 100 7.51 -48.62 -15.35
N SER A 101 8.63 -48.47 -16.03
CA SER A 101 9.28 -49.43 -16.96
C SER A 101 8.40 -50.42 -17.76
N GLY A 102 8.42 -50.31 -19.09
CA GLY A 102 7.93 -51.33 -20.01
C GLY A 102 8.28 -51.05 -21.47
N ASN A 103 9.40 -51.59 -21.92
CA ASN A 103 9.92 -51.55 -23.29
C ASN A 103 9.16 -52.56 -24.20
N ALA A 104 8.71 -52.19 -25.40
CA ALA A 104 8.63 -53.05 -26.60
C ALA A 104 8.05 -52.34 -27.84
N SER A 105 8.79 -52.39 -28.94
CA SER A 105 8.33 -52.14 -30.31
C SER A 105 7.53 -53.33 -30.85
N GLY A 106 6.55 -53.12 -31.74
CA GLY A 106 5.92 -54.18 -32.52
C GLY A 106 4.65 -53.74 -33.26
N MET A 107 4.58 -54.09 -34.54
CA MET A 107 3.62 -53.60 -35.54
C MET A 107 2.24 -54.29 -35.55
N ASP A 108 1.30 -53.59 -36.19
CA ASP A 108 0.28 -54.05 -37.16
C ASP A 108 -1.20 -54.29 -36.75
N ALA A 109 -2.02 -53.51 -37.47
CA ALA A 109 -3.41 -53.56 -37.95
C ALA A 109 -4.48 -54.51 -37.37
N GLY A 110 -5.66 -53.91 -37.14
CA GLY A 110 -6.96 -54.59 -37.09
C GLY A 110 -8.11 -53.60 -36.90
N MET A 111 -8.75 -53.19 -38.00
CA MET A 111 -9.86 -52.23 -38.04
C MET A 111 -11.20 -52.83 -37.57
N THR A 112 -11.90 -52.14 -36.67
CA THR A 112 -13.36 -51.91 -36.78
C THR A 112 -13.66 -50.48 -36.34
N ALA A 113 -14.30 -49.73 -37.24
CA ALA A 113 -14.60 -48.32 -37.09
C ALA A 113 -15.80 -48.08 -36.16
N GLU A 114 -15.60 -47.25 -35.13
CA GLU A 114 -16.66 -46.58 -34.39
C GLU A 114 -16.50 -45.06 -34.52
N LYS A 115 -17.64 -44.40 -34.75
CA LYS A 115 -17.86 -43.00 -35.12
C LYS A 115 -17.30 -42.01 -34.07
N PRO A 116 -16.70 -40.86 -34.47
CA PRO A 116 -16.25 -39.84 -33.51
C PRO A 116 -17.45 -39.18 -32.82
N ALA A 117 -17.41 -39.11 -31.49
CA ALA A 117 -18.30 -38.27 -30.71
C ALA A 117 -17.86 -36.81 -30.82
N GLU A 118 -18.79 -35.98 -31.28
CA GLU A 118 -18.69 -34.53 -31.42
C GLU A 118 -18.57 -33.87 -30.03
N ALA A 119 -17.54 -33.04 -29.85
CA ALA A 119 -17.33 -32.26 -28.64
C ALA A 119 -18.33 -31.08 -28.62
N ALA A 120 -19.21 -31.06 -27.63
CA ALA A 120 -20.11 -29.94 -27.38
C ALA A 120 -19.36 -28.78 -26.67
N PRO A 121 -19.67 -27.51 -26.98
CA PRO A 121 -19.01 -26.34 -26.41
C PRO A 121 -19.46 -26.07 -24.97
N LEU A 122 -18.50 -25.80 -24.07
CA LEU A 122 -18.77 -25.28 -22.72
C LEU A 122 -19.08 -23.78 -22.82
N THR A 123 -20.37 -23.46 -22.96
CA THR A 123 -20.90 -22.11 -22.80
C THR A 123 -21.01 -21.75 -21.31
N GLY A 124 -20.63 -20.51 -20.99
CA GLY A 124 -20.42 -20.03 -19.63
C GLY A 124 -21.67 -19.94 -18.75
N ARG A 125 -21.42 -19.82 -17.45
CA ARG A 125 -22.41 -19.40 -16.44
C ARG A 125 -21.87 -18.21 -15.65
N PRO A 126 -22.59 -17.08 -15.59
CA PRO A 126 -22.22 -15.93 -14.77
C PRO A 126 -22.55 -16.22 -13.29
N TYR A 127 -21.65 -15.85 -12.38
CA TYR A 127 -21.94 -15.79 -10.95
C TYR A 127 -22.74 -14.52 -10.66
N GLN A 128 -24.04 -14.68 -10.37
CA GLN A 128 -24.87 -13.62 -9.80
C GLN A 128 -24.80 -13.66 -8.28
N TYR A 129 -24.43 -12.52 -7.70
CA TYR A 129 -24.56 -12.20 -6.28
C TYR A 129 -26.02 -11.76 -6.00
N GLY A 130 -26.69 -12.40 -5.03
CA GLY A 130 -28.06 -12.08 -4.64
C GLY A 130 -28.29 -12.26 -3.12
N PRO A 131 -29.09 -11.40 -2.46
CA PRO A 131 -29.14 -11.28 -1.01
C PRO A 131 -30.13 -12.25 -0.35
N SER A 132 -29.78 -12.77 0.84
CA SER A 132 -30.69 -13.60 1.65
C SER A 132 -31.66 -12.74 2.46
N ARG A 133 -32.97 -12.85 2.16
CA ARG A 133 -34.06 -12.55 3.10
C ARG A 133 -34.58 -13.88 3.66
N GLN A 134 -34.62 -14.00 4.98
CA GLN A 134 -35.29 -15.10 5.69
C GLN A 134 -36.70 -14.64 6.12
N THR A 135 -37.71 -15.45 5.81
CA THR A 135 -39.04 -15.37 6.44
C THR A 135 -39.53 -16.76 6.82
N SER A 136 -39.63 -16.94 8.14
CA SER A 136 -40.72 -17.54 8.95
C SER A 136 -41.30 -18.93 8.64
N SER A 137 -41.32 -19.77 9.68
CA SER A 137 -42.55 -20.45 10.16
C SER A 137 -42.43 -20.92 11.63
N LEU A 138 -43.57 -20.81 12.34
CA LEU A 138 -43.87 -21.06 13.76
C LEU A 138 -44.30 -22.54 14.00
N PRO A 139 -44.38 -23.04 15.26
CA PRO A 139 -45.66 -23.01 15.99
C PRO A 139 -45.62 -22.83 17.53
N GLN A 140 -46.84 -22.61 18.04
CA GLN A 140 -47.39 -22.13 19.32
C GLN A 140 -47.26 -23.07 20.55
N GLN A 141 -47.20 -22.49 21.76
CA GLN A 141 -47.76 -23.04 23.02
C GLN A 141 -48.19 -21.89 23.96
N HIS A 142 -49.32 -22.09 24.65
CA HIS A 142 -50.05 -21.14 25.50
C HIS A 142 -49.55 -21.15 26.97
N HIS A 143 -49.81 -20.09 27.77
CA HIS A 143 -50.43 -20.10 29.13
C HIS A 143 -50.46 -18.68 29.79
N SER A 144 -51.28 -18.55 30.84
CA SER A 144 -52.08 -17.41 31.32
C SER A 144 -51.56 -16.59 32.55
N THR A 145 -52.04 -15.31 32.64
CA THR A 145 -52.51 -14.47 33.80
C THR A 145 -51.60 -13.86 34.93
N GLU A 146 -51.73 -12.52 35.10
CA GLU A 146 -51.73 -11.65 36.34
C GLU A 146 -50.46 -11.09 37.06
N PRO A 147 -50.53 -10.06 37.98
CA PRO A 147 -49.79 -8.78 37.83
C PRO A 147 -48.84 -8.33 38.99
N ILE A 148 -47.85 -7.46 38.68
CA ILE A 148 -47.16 -6.38 39.48
C ILE A 148 -46.40 -6.81 40.79
N PRO A 149 -45.12 -6.40 41.08
CA PRO A 149 -44.77 -4.99 41.30
C PRO A 149 -43.37 -4.44 40.93
N LYS A 150 -43.40 -3.10 40.92
CA LYS A 150 -42.37 -2.07 40.87
C LYS A 150 -41.15 -2.37 41.75
N VAL A 151 -39.94 -2.19 41.20
CA VAL A 151 -38.73 -1.85 41.95
C VAL A 151 -38.09 -0.65 41.25
N GLU A 152 -38.07 0.46 41.96
CA GLU A 152 -37.33 1.69 41.65
C GLU A 152 -35.82 1.50 41.95
N GLU A 153 -35.02 2.41 41.39
CA GLU A 153 -33.63 2.73 41.76
C GLU A 153 -32.56 1.86 41.06
N GLY A 154 -31.60 2.38 40.28
CA GLY A 154 -31.20 3.73 39.89
C GLY A 154 -29.98 3.62 38.96
N GLN A 155 -29.48 4.78 38.52
CA GLN A 155 -28.35 5.01 37.60
C GLN A 155 -28.67 5.02 36.10
N GLU A 156 -29.33 6.11 35.73
CA GLU A 156 -29.11 6.84 34.48
C GLU A 156 -27.61 7.09 34.26
N SER A 157 -27.01 6.37 33.31
CA SER A 157 -25.80 6.82 32.64
C SER A 157 -26.18 7.11 31.19
N ASP A 158 -26.38 8.38 30.89
CA ASP A 158 -26.54 8.93 29.54
C ASP A 158 -25.49 8.36 28.58
N LYS A 159 -25.89 7.42 27.72
CA LYS A 159 -25.10 7.07 26.53
C LYS A 159 -25.32 8.15 25.49
N LYS A 160 -24.55 9.23 25.65
CA LYS A 160 -24.35 10.30 24.68
C LYS A 160 -24.09 9.68 23.30
N LYS A 161 -25.05 9.86 22.38
CA LYS A 161 -24.89 9.56 20.95
C LYS A 161 -23.60 10.24 20.47
N ARG A 162 -22.60 9.44 20.12
CA ARG A 162 -21.38 9.93 19.46
C ARG A 162 -21.76 10.32 18.04
N THR A 163 -22.13 11.58 17.89
CA THR A 163 -22.16 12.28 16.61
C THR A 163 -20.77 12.16 16.00
N VAL A 164 -20.67 11.45 14.87
CA VAL A 164 -19.50 11.49 13.99
C VAL A 164 -19.41 12.93 13.50
N TRP A 165 -18.50 13.69 14.10
CA TRP A 165 -18.17 15.03 13.63
C TRP A 165 -17.23 14.86 12.44
N PRO A 166 -17.56 15.41 11.25
CA PRO A 166 -16.63 15.41 10.13
C PRO A 166 -15.38 16.20 10.54
N ILE A 167 -14.20 15.69 10.20
CA ILE A 167 -12.92 16.34 10.46
C ILE A 167 -12.94 17.70 9.78
N ALA A 168 -13.17 18.73 10.59
CA ALA A 168 -12.98 20.11 10.22
C ALA A 168 -11.48 20.33 10.01
N ALA A 169 -11.14 20.94 8.87
CA ALA A 169 -9.85 21.59 8.65
C ALA A 169 -9.49 22.48 9.85
N ALA A 170 -8.34 22.20 10.47
CA ALA A 170 -7.64 23.12 11.35
C ALA A 170 -6.19 22.64 11.54
N ALA A 171 -5.14 23.42 11.35
CA ALA A 171 -5.01 24.73 10.74
C ALA A 171 -3.51 24.93 10.49
N VAL A 172 -3.18 25.49 9.34
CA VAL A 172 -1.99 26.31 9.18
C VAL A 172 -2.14 27.49 10.14
N ALA A 173 -1.23 27.62 11.10
CA ALA A 173 -1.03 28.86 11.83
C ALA A 173 0.48 29.06 12.03
N LEU A 174 1.01 30.00 11.26
CA LEU A 174 2.30 30.62 11.43
C LEU A 174 2.44 31.17 12.86
N VAL A 175 3.51 30.81 13.56
CA VAL A 175 4.14 31.71 14.54
C VAL A 175 5.56 31.95 14.08
N ALA A 176 5.75 33.12 13.49
CA ALA A 176 7.04 33.78 13.42
C ALA A 176 7.34 34.47 14.77
N LEU A 177 8.60 34.38 15.20
CA LEU A 177 9.30 35.25 16.16
C LEU A 177 8.97 35.14 17.66
N VAL A 178 9.64 34.22 18.37
CA VAL A 178 10.58 34.55 19.47
C VAL A 178 11.69 33.49 19.50
N GLY A 179 12.84 33.89 18.95
CA GLY A 179 14.09 33.12 18.91
C GLY A 179 15.19 33.84 18.12
N GLY A 180 15.01 35.14 17.85
CA GLY A 180 16.01 36.00 17.25
C GLY A 180 17.06 36.36 18.29
N GLY A 181 18.11 35.56 18.38
CA GLY A 181 19.24 35.81 19.27
C GLY A 181 20.36 34.77 19.16
N LEU A 182 20.06 33.56 18.70
CA LEU A 182 21.07 32.48 18.57
C LEU A 182 21.37 32.07 17.12
N TRP A 183 20.60 32.52 16.13
CA TRP A 183 20.79 32.09 14.74
C TRP A 183 21.96 32.80 14.02
N TRP A 184 22.45 33.93 14.54
CA TRP A 184 23.54 34.66 13.88
C TRP A 184 24.91 33.98 14.04
N PHE A 185 25.11 33.13 15.07
CA PHE A 185 26.38 32.40 15.26
C PHE A 185 26.44 31.03 14.57
N ALA A 186 25.35 30.56 13.94
CA ALA A 186 25.34 29.31 13.17
C ALA A 186 25.49 29.52 11.63
N GLY A 187 25.61 30.78 11.19
CA GLY A 187 25.57 31.20 9.79
C GLY A 187 26.91 31.51 9.13
N GLN A 188 28.03 30.96 9.59
CA GLN A 188 29.33 31.05 8.89
C GLN A 188 29.92 29.65 8.61
N GLY A 189 29.12 28.83 7.94
CA GLY A 189 29.59 27.63 7.25
C GLY A 189 29.69 27.86 5.75
N THR A 190 30.26 28.98 5.28
CA THR A 190 30.60 29.16 3.85
C THR A 190 31.89 28.39 3.55
N GLY A 191 31.80 27.07 3.62
CA GLY A 191 32.88 26.16 3.29
C GLY A 191 32.31 24.91 2.63
N PRO A 192 33.08 24.22 1.76
CA PRO A 192 32.62 23.06 1.00
C PRO A 192 32.24 21.81 1.83
N ASN A 193 32.22 21.91 3.18
CA ASN A 193 31.96 20.83 4.12
C ASN A 193 30.89 21.18 5.18
N ALA A 194 29.96 22.10 4.91
CA ALA A 194 28.81 22.37 5.78
C ALA A 194 27.74 21.26 5.67
N THR A 195 28.12 20.05 6.03
CA THR A 195 27.27 18.87 6.15
C THR A 195 27.54 18.28 7.51
N GLN A 196 26.61 18.43 8.45
CA GLN A 196 26.31 17.40 9.45
C GLN A 196 25.10 17.84 10.26
N GLY A 197 23.93 17.54 9.69
CA GLY A 197 22.77 17.22 10.51
C GLY A 197 23.02 15.95 11.32
N THR A 198 22.14 15.61 12.26
CA THR A 198 22.20 14.32 12.95
C THR A 198 21.70 13.20 12.05
N ALA A 199 22.24 11.99 12.20
CA ALA A 199 21.72 10.85 11.45
C ALA A 199 20.22 10.67 11.74
N TRP A 200 19.44 10.34 10.70
CA TRP A 200 18.02 10.04 10.90
C TRP A 200 17.86 8.83 11.80
N GLU A 201 17.04 8.97 12.83
CA GLU A 201 16.57 7.81 13.59
C GLU A 201 15.43 7.12 12.85
N GLN A 202 15.23 5.84 13.14
CA GLN A 202 14.03 5.14 12.68
C GLN A 202 12.80 5.78 13.36
N PRO A 203 11.69 6.00 12.65
CA PRO A 203 11.40 5.54 11.27
C PRO A 203 11.83 6.51 10.15
N TYR A 204 12.27 7.73 10.46
CA TYR A 204 12.62 8.77 9.47
C TYR A 204 13.73 8.37 8.49
N ALA A 205 14.67 7.53 8.93
CA ALA A 205 15.73 7.02 8.08
C ALA A 205 15.19 6.27 6.84
N MET A 206 14.08 5.54 6.97
CA MET A 206 13.45 4.84 5.83
C MET A 206 12.95 5.83 4.77
N VAL A 207 12.36 6.95 5.21
CA VAL A 207 11.86 7.99 4.31
C VAL A 207 13.00 8.68 3.57
N ALA A 208 14.11 8.96 4.26
CA ALA A 208 15.29 9.56 3.63
C ALA A 208 15.96 8.61 2.61
N GLU A 209 15.93 7.31 2.88
CA GLU A 209 16.44 6.27 1.97
C GLU A 209 15.55 6.10 0.73
N ASP A 210 14.22 6.19 0.89
CA ASP A 210 13.26 6.06 -0.22
C ASP A 210 13.23 7.30 -1.12
N PHE A 211 13.49 8.48 -0.56
CA PHE A 211 13.46 9.76 -1.29
C PHE A 211 14.76 10.57 -1.16
N PRO A 212 15.93 10.02 -1.52
CA PRO A 212 17.23 10.63 -1.25
C PRO A 212 17.49 11.91 -2.07
N ASN A 213 16.73 12.11 -3.16
CA ASN A 213 16.79 13.30 -3.99
C ASN A 213 15.82 14.41 -3.54
N ILE A 214 14.98 14.12 -2.52
CA ILE A 214 14.01 15.07 -1.94
C ILE A 214 14.40 15.42 -0.52
N ILE A 215 14.69 14.39 0.28
CA ILE A 215 15.01 14.48 1.69
C ILE A 215 16.53 14.50 1.87
N ALA A 216 17.00 15.36 2.78
CA ALA A 216 18.42 15.41 3.14
C ALA A 216 18.90 14.07 3.73
N ALA A 217 20.17 13.74 3.55
CA ALA A 217 20.76 12.52 4.13
C ALA A 217 20.78 12.51 5.68
N ASN A 218 20.64 13.68 6.33
CA ASN A 218 20.67 13.84 7.78
C ASN A 218 19.58 14.82 8.22
N ASP A 219 19.11 14.69 9.47
CA ASP A 219 18.15 15.59 10.10
C ASP A 219 18.74 16.98 10.33
N GLY A 220 18.01 18.03 9.92
CA GLY A 220 18.51 19.40 9.83
C GLY A 220 19.37 19.67 8.60
N GLY A 221 19.56 18.66 7.73
CA GLY A 221 20.28 18.80 6.47
C GLY A 221 19.48 19.53 5.39
N ARG A 222 20.08 19.62 4.19
CA ARG A 222 19.51 20.30 3.02
C ARG A 222 19.10 19.26 1.98
N GLY A 223 17.81 19.20 1.67
CA GLY A 223 17.22 18.33 0.66
C GLY A 223 17.16 18.99 -0.72
N ILE A 224 16.13 18.66 -1.49
CA ILE A 224 15.90 19.24 -2.83
C ILE A 224 15.90 20.76 -2.80
N ASP A 225 16.50 21.36 -3.83
CA ASP A 225 16.65 22.82 -4.00
C ASP A 225 17.27 23.53 -2.77
N GLY A 226 17.97 22.80 -1.90
CA GLY A 226 18.58 23.36 -0.69
C GLY A 226 17.58 23.62 0.45
N LEU A 227 16.39 23.02 0.42
CA LEU A 227 15.39 23.17 1.47
C LEU A 227 15.88 22.49 2.77
N PRO A 228 15.85 23.17 3.93
CA PRO A 228 16.18 22.54 5.20
C PRO A 228 15.10 21.53 5.57
N CYS A 229 15.50 20.29 5.85
CA CYS A 229 14.60 19.19 6.17
C CYS A 229 14.69 18.84 7.66
N THR A 230 13.53 18.66 8.29
CA THR A 230 13.43 18.26 9.71
C THR A 230 12.32 17.26 9.94
N ALA A 231 12.51 16.37 10.91
CA ALA A 231 11.44 15.51 11.42
C ALA A 231 10.27 16.35 11.98
N ARG A 232 9.05 15.82 11.88
CA ARG A 232 7.84 16.40 12.44
C ARG A 232 7.07 15.36 13.25
N GLU A 233 6.26 15.85 14.18
CA GLU A 233 5.26 15.04 14.85
C GLU A 233 4.26 14.49 13.84
N TYR A 234 3.87 13.23 14.04
CA TYR A 234 2.97 12.50 13.19
C TYR A 234 1.75 11.99 13.98
N GLY A 235 0.63 11.85 13.28
CA GLY A 235 -0.67 11.41 13.82
C GLY A 235 -0.79 9.89 13.96
N ASN A 236 -2.00 9.41 14.25
CA ASN A 236 -2.21 8.01 14.65
C ASN A 236 -1.79 6.98 13.60
N ASP A 237 -2.23 7.14 12.35
CA ASP A 237 -1.98 6.16 11.28
C ASP A 237 -0.74 6.52 10.43
N GLU A 238 -0.06 7.60 10.80
CA GLU A 238 1.20 8.04 10.21
C GLU A 238 2.37 7.40 10.98
N THR A 239 3.38 6.92 10.27
CA THR A 239 4.58 6.32 10.87
C THR A 239 5.78 7.22 10.84
N ALA A 240 5.88 8.12 9.87
CA ALA A 240 6.95 9.09 9.77
C ALA A 240 6.47 10.35 9.05
N LYS A 241 7.02 11.51 9.40
CA LYS A 241 6.75 12.79 8.73
C LYS A 241 8.01 13.64 8.68
N ILE A 242 8.48 13.95 7.47
CA ILE A 242 9.62 14.84 7.23
C ILE A 242 9.15 16.05 6.45
N ARG A 243 9.56 17.24 6.88
CA ARG A 243 9.23 18.50 6.20
C ARG A 243 10.49 19.24 5.77
N CYS A 244 10.58 19.55 4.48
CA CYS A 244 11.60 20.38 3.87
C CYS A 244 10.98 21.70 3.42
N VAL A 245 11.41 22.84 3.97
CA VAL A 245 10.65 24.10 3.81
C VAL A 245 11.49 25.37 3.93
N ASP A 246 11.14 26.40 3.16
CA ASP A 246 11.59 27.78 3.35
C ASP A 246 10.40 28.76 3.43
N ASP A 247 10.65 30.05 3.20
CA ASP A 247 9.64 31.10 3.21
C ASP A 247 8.67 31.07 2.02
N LYS A 248 8.99 30.34 0.95
CA LYS A 248 8.24 30.33 -0.31
C LYS A 248 7.58 28.99 -0.61
N VAL A 249 8.23 27.90 -0.24
CA VAL A 249 7.82 26.56 -0.65
C VAL A 249 8.05 25.53 0.45
N GLY A 250 7.16 24.56 0.51
CA GLY A 250 7.24 23.44 1.44
C GLY A 250 6.97 22.11 0.73
N ILE A 251 7.76 21.11 1.09
CA ILE A 251 7.54 19.71 0.75
C ILE A 251 7.41 18.94 2.07
N THR A 252 6.35 18.16 2.21
CA THR A 252 6.18 17.26 3.36
C THR A 252 6.01 15.84 2.86
N VAL A 253 6.87 14.93 3.28
CA VAL A 253 6.75 13.50 2.99
C VAL A 253 6.21 12.81 4.24
N ILE A 254 5.08 12.13 4.08
CA ILE A 254 4.35 11.44 5.15
C ILE A 254 4.34 9.95 4.79
N GLN A 255 4.75 9.10 5.72
CA GLN A 255 4.59 7.67 5.64
C GLN A 255 3.39 7.25 6.49
N TYR A 256 2.57 6.34 5.99
CA TYR A 256 1.47 5.72 6.70
C TYR A 256 1.76 4.25 7.01
N ASP A 257 1.04 3.70 7.97
CA ASP A 257 1.09 2.26 8.28
C ASP A 257 0.72 1.39 7.07
N THR A 258 -0.27 1.84 6.28
CA THR A 258 -0.77 1.13 5.10
C THR A 258 -1.18 2.08 3.99
N GLU A 259 -1.29 1.57 2.76
CA GLU A 259 -1.90 2.30 1.64
C GLU A 259 -3.33 2.76 1.95
N ALA A 260 -4.14 1.91 2.60
CA ALA A 260 -5.51 2.25 2.95
C ALA A 260 -5.59 3.44 3.95
N ALA A 261 -4.66 3.49 4.90
CA ALA A 261 -4.54 4.62 5.83
C ALA A 261 -4.15 5.92 5.09
N ARG A 262 -3.21 5.81 4.12
CA ARG A 262 -2.84 6.93 3.25
C ARG A 262 -4.01 7.43 2.42
N GLU A 263 -4.75 6.54 1.76
CA GLU A 263 -5.91 6.89 0.94
C GLU A 263 -7.03 7.54 1.77
N ALA A 264 -7.26 7.06 2.99
CA ALA A 264 -8.21 7.66 3.92
C ALA A 264 -7.84 9.09 4.35
N ALA A 265 -6.56 9.46 4.27
CA ALA A 265 -6.07 10.80 4.60
C ALA A 265 -6.14 11.79 3.42
N ILE A 266 -6.37 11.32 2.18
CA ILE A 266 -6.45 12.19 1.00
C ILE A 266 -7.81 12.90 0.96
N PRO A 267 -7.84 14.25 0.96
CA PRO A 267 -9.09 14.98 0.85
C PRO A 267 -9.71 14.83 -0.56
N PRO A 268 -11.05 14.78 -0.67
CA PRO A 268 -11.73 14.78 -1.97
C PRO A 268 -11.27 15.96 -2.83
N SER A 269 -10.90 15.67 -4.08
CA SER A 269 -10.39 16.65 -5.02
C SER A 269 -11.10 16.51 -6.36
N GLU A 270 -11.46 17.62 -6.99
CA GLU A 270 -12.31 17.62 -8.20
C GLU A 270 -11.56 17.14 -9.46
N SER A 271 -10.27 17.41 -9.54
CA SER A 271 -9.42 17.12 -10.71
C SER A 271 -8.19 16.33 -10.28
N VAL A 272 -8.37 15.02 -10.09
CA VAL A 272 -7.27 14.09 -9.84
C VAL A 272 -6.55 13.78 -11.15
N GLU A 273 -5.27 14.07 -11.18
CA GLU A 273 -4.38 13.85 -12.32
C GLU A 273 -3.54 12.60 -12.07
N HIS A 274 -3.37 11.79 -13.11
CA HIS A 274 -2.54 10.59 -13.08
C HIS A 274 -1.26 10.85 -13.88
N TYR A 275 -0.12 10.57 -13.27
CA TYR A 275 1.20 10.77 -13.84
C TYR A 275 2.00 9.48 -13.78
N GLY A 276 2.90 9.30 -14.74
CA GLY A 276 3.84 8.20 -14.72
C GLY A 276 3.97 7.43 -16.03
N ASN A 277 4.60 6.28 -15.91
CA ASN A 277 4.73 5.23 -16.91
C ASN A 277 4.64 3.87 -16.22
N GLU A 278 4.86 2.78 -16.97
CA GLU A 278 4.79 1.40 -16.44
C GLU A 278 5.75 1.10 -15.27
N VAL A 279 6.75 1.95 -15.04
CA VAL A 279 7.79 1.78 -14.01
C VAL A 279 7.51 2.62 -12.76
N CYS A 280 6.94 3.82 -12.92
CA CYS A 280 6.65 4.70 -11.81
C CYS A 280 5.40 5.53 -12.07
N GLU A 281 4.44 5.44 -11.14
CA GLU A 281 3.15 6.11 -11.23
C GLU A 281 2.78 6.80 -9.92
N PHE A 282 2.07 7.92 -10.04
CA PHE A 282 1.49 8.62 -8.91
C PHE A 282 0.23 9.40 -9.33
N THR A 283 -0.66 9.62 -8.38
CA THR A 283 -1.77 10.56 -8.54
C THR A 283 -1.43 11.89 -7.88
N SER A 284 -1.96 12.98 -8.40
CA SER A 284 -1.79 14.30 -7.80
C SER A 284 -3.03 15.15 -8.02
N ALA A 285 -3.42 15.92 -7.01
CA ALA A 285 -4.48 16.91 -7.16
C ALA A 285 -4.24 18.10 -6.24
N LYS A 286 -4.87 19.22 -6.58
CA LYS A 286 -4.91 20.40 -5.70
C LYS A 286 -5.84 20.12 -4.51
N ILE A 287 -5.37 20.43 -3.31
CA ILE A 287 -6.19 20.36 -2.10
C ILE A 287 -7.04 21.63 -2.01
N PRO A 288 -8.38 21.52 -1.99
CA PRO A 288 -9.25 22.68 -1.89
C PRO A 288 -9.21 23.32 -0.49
N GLY A 289 -9.55 24.61 -0.43
CA GLY A 289 -9.73 25.33 0.84
C GLY A 289 -8.46 25.63 1.63
N GLN A 290 -7.29 25.54 1.01
CA GLN A 290 -6.02 25.92 1.64
C GLN A 290 -5.70 27.41 1.37
N ASP A 291 -5.17 28.10 2.37
CA ASP A 291 -4.74 29.51 2.25
C ASP A 291 -3.55 29.67 1.29
N THR A 292 -2.70 28.63 1.22
CA THR A 292 -1.59 28.53 0.28
C THR A 292 -1.88 27.42 -0.71
N GLU A 293 -1.56 27.66 -1.97
CA GLU A 293 -1.70 26.65 -3.01
C GLU A 293 -0.94 25.37 -2.61
N THR A 294 -1.69 24.26 -2.50
CA THR A 294 -1.20 22.99 -2.00
C THR A 294 -1.68 21.86 -2.88
N TYR A 295 -0.77 20.96 -3.21
CA TYR A 295 -1.03 19.74 -3.94
C TYR A 295 -0.62 18.54 -3.10
N TYR A 296 -1.36 17.44 -3.21
CA TYR A 296 -0.83 16.14 -2.81
C TYR A 296 -0.24 15.42 -4.02
N MET A 297 0.68 14.51 -3.75
CA MET A 297 1.18 13.51 -4.67
C MET A 297 1.19 12.18 -3.94
N ALA A 298 0.64 11.16 -4.59
CA ALA A 298 0.30 9.88 -3.99
C ALA A 298 0.91 8.79 -4.88
N PRO A 299 2.17 8.38 -4.60
CA PRO A 299 2.83 7.31 -5.33
C PRO A 299 2.06 5.98 -5.26
N ASN A 300 2.22 5.15 -6.28
CA ASN A 300 1.65 3.81 -6.35
C ASN A 300 2.71 2.72 -6.05
N SER A 301 2.30 1.46 -6.11
CA SER A 301 3.19 0.28 -5.98
C SER A 301 3.94 0.27 -4.64
N HIS A 302 5.25 0.02 -4.62
CA HIS A 302 6.05 -0.11 -3.40
C HIS A 302 6.11 1.17 -2.54
N TRP A 303 5.73 2.33 -3.07
CA TRP A 303 5.60 3.59 -2.31
C TRP A 303 4.15 3.93 -1.95
N SER A 304 3.22 2.98 -2.06
CA SER A 304 1.79 3.26 -1.91
C SER A 304 1.36 3.64 -0.48
N ASN A 305 2.22 3.54 0.51
CA ASN A 305 1.97 4.09 1.85
C ASN A 305 2.53 5.49 2.06
N TYR A 306 3.08 6.14 1.03
CA TYR A 306 3.57 7.52 1.12
C TYR A 306 2.56 8.53 0.57
N LEU A 307 2.53 9.70 1.21
CA LEU A 307 1.85 10.91 0.72
C LEU A 307 2.85 12.07 0.74
N ILE A 308 2.94 12.78 -0.37
CA ILE A 308 3.83 13.94 -0.50
C ILE A 308 2.96 15.18 -0.69
N LEU A 309 3.11 16.16 0.19
CA LEU A 309 2.43 17.44 0.10
C LEU A 309 3.41 18.49 -0.42
N VAL A 310 2.99 19.27 -1.41
CA VAL A 310 3.75 20.37 -1.98
C VAL A 310 2.93 21.64 -1.83
N ASN A 311 3.44 22.63 -1.11
CA ASN A 311 2.75 23.89 -0.84
C ASN A 311 3.62 25.10 -1.21
N GLY A 312 2.99 26.21 -1.61
CA GLY A 312 3.67 27.46 -1.96
C GLY A 312 3.25 28.01 -3.32
N ASP A 313 3.67 29.23 -3.65
CA ASP A 313 3.27 29.94 -4.87
C ASP A 313 3.71 29.23 -6.16
N SER A 314 4.68 28.33 -6.07
CA SER A 314 5.19 27.51 -7.18
C SER A 314 4.86 26.03 -7.03
N ALA A 315 3.94 25.65 -6.14
CA ALA A 315 3.63 24.25 -5.84
C ALA A 315 3.19 23.46 -7.07
N ALA A 316 2.39 24.08 -7.95
CA ALA A 316 1.93 23.47 -9.19
C ALA A 316 3.08 23.05 -10.13
N ASN A 317 4.17 23.83 -10.17
CA ASN A 317 5.35 23.52 -10.97
C ASN A 317 6.33 22.61 -10.23
N LEU A 318 6.50 22.82 -8.92
CA LEU A 318 7.44 22.03 -8.12
C LEU A 318 7.02 20.55 -8.06
N ARG A 319 5.73 20.25 -7.86
CA ARG A 319 5.22 18.87 -7.85
C ARG A 319 5.60 18.11 -9.12
N MET A 320 5.65 18.79 -10.27
CA MET A 320 6.00 18.19 -11.56
C MET A 320 7.49 17.91 -11.74
N ARG A 321 8.34 18.49 -10.89
CA ARG A 321 9.80 18.33 -10.92
C ARG A 321 10.33 17.45 -9.79
N LEU A 322 9.47 16.97 -8.90
CA LEU A 322 9.94 16.14 -7.79
C LEU A 322 10.41 14.77 -8.32
N PRO A 323 11.63 14.34 -7.96
CA PRO A 323 12.19 13.05 -8.37
C PRO A 323 11.63 11.91 -7.51
N ILE A 324 10.31 11.72 -7.58
CA ILE A 324 9.60 10.55 -7.01
C ILE A 324 9.51 9.40 -8.04
N CYS A 325 9.76 9.76 -9.29
CA CYS A 325 10.03 8.99 -10.48
C CYS A 325 11.20 9.73 -11.18
#